data_AF-A0A9D5SDA1-F1
#
_entry.id   AF-A0A9D5SDA1-F1
#
_cell.length_a   1.000
_cell.length_b   1.000
_cell.length_c   1.000
_cell.angle_alpha   90.00
_cell.angle_beta   90.00
_cell.angle_gamma   90.00
#
_symmetry.space_group_name_H-M   'P 1'
#
loop_
_entity.id
_entity.type
_entity.pdbx_description
1 polymer ?
#
loop_
_entity_poly.entity_id
_entity_poly.type
_entity_poly.pdbx_seq_one_letter_code
_entity_poly.pdbx_strand_id
1 'polypeptide(L)'
;MSNFVQNGNDIISCDVEVAYGGFSCTTSIEEFKCLFERFKDELEELYNGQRETANLSLMERQLYIDFKSLENGLIFCTLHLNHFEIRDYEYQSSLMTQYECDQSFLPELINEFDKVLL
;
A
#
# COMPACT_ATOMS: atom_id res chain seq x y z
N MET A 1 13.75 -21.74 4.36
CA MET A 1 13.13 -22.91 5.02
C MET A 1 12.19 -22.35 6.06
N SER A 2 10.88 -22.41 5.81
CA SER A 2 9.87 -21.85 6.70
C SER A 2 9.52 -22.89 7.77
N ASN A 3 9.63 -22.51 9.04
CA ASN A 3 9.18 -23.35 10.15
C ASN A 3 7.75 -22.95 10.51
N PHE A 4 6.81 -23.88 10.33
CA PHE A 4 5.45 -23.73 10.80
C PHE A 4 5.35 -24.27 12.23
N VAL A 5 4.99 -23.42 13.20
CA VAL A 5 4.58 -23.87 14.53
C VAL A 5 3.06 -23.78 14.58
N GLN A 6 2.39 -24.93 14.63
CA GLN A 6 0.95 -25.02 14.77
C GLN A 6 0.64 -25.26 16.26
N ASN A 7 0.01 -24.29 16.92
CA ASN A 7 -0.62 -24.48 18.22
C ASN A 7 -2.06 -23.96 18.13
N GLY A 8 -3.00 -24.79 18.61
CA GLY A 8 -4.43 -24.60 18.44
C GLY A 8 -4.98 -23.28 18.96
N ASN A 9 -6.08 -22.85 18.32
CA ASN A 9 -6.67 -21.52 18.23
C ASN A 9 -6.02 -20.68 17.12
N ASP A 10 -6.51 -20.91 15.91
CA ASP A 10 -6.01 -20.38 14.65
C ASP A 10 -6.02 -18.84 14.62
N ILE A 11 -4.92 -18.24 15.08
CA ILE A 11 -4.44 -16.95 14.57
C ILE A 11 -3.41 -17.33 13.52
N ILE A 12 -3.80 -17.26 12.25
CA ILE A 12 -2.89 -17.40 11.12
C ILE A 12 -2.10 -16.09 11.04
N SER A 13 -1.06 -15.96 11.85
CA SER A 13 -0.07 -14.90 11.66
C SER A 13 0.75 -15.26 10.42
N CYS A 14 0.55 -14.55 9.32
CA CYS A 14 1.45 -14.60 8.17
C CYS A 14 2.46 -13.47 8.33
N ASP A 15 3.72 -13.83 8.57
CA ASP A 15 4.84 -12.90 8.42
C ASP A 15 5.13 -12.74 6.92
N VAL A 16 4.65 -11.66 6.33
CA VAL A 16 4.97 -11.32 4.93
C VAL A 16 6.35 -10.66 4.91
N GLU A 17 7.38 -11.46 4.65
CA GLU A 17 8.74 -10.96 4.42
C GLU A 17 8.88 -10.44 2.99
N VAL A 18 8.59 -9.14 2.78
CA VAL A 18 8.91 -8.46 1.51
C VAL A 18 10.41 -8.17 1.48
N ALA A 19 11.20 -9.16 1.09
CA ALA A 19 12.65 -9.04 1.00
C ALA A 19 13.07 -8.22 -0.23
N TYR A 20 13.04 -6.89 -0.11
CA TYR A 20 13.73 -5.99 -1.03
C TYR A 20 14.66 -5.06 -0.25
N GLY A 21 15.75 -5.58 0.33
CA GLY A 21 16.75 -4.76 1.02
C GLY A 21 16.61 -4.68 2.55
N GLY A 22 16.29 -5.79 3.22
CA GLY A 22 16.37 -5.87 4.68
C GLY A 22 15.16 -5.35 5.46
N PHE A 23 13.99 -5.24 4.82
CA PHE A 23 12.75 -4.82 5.45
C PHE A 23 12.10 -6.00 6.21
N SER A 24 11.74 -5.80 7.49
CA SER A 24 10.86 -6.70 8.25
C SER A 24 9.73 -5.89 8.90
N CYS A 25 8.48 -6.20 8.58
CA CYS A 25 7.30 -5.59 9.19
C CYS A 25 6.39 -6.71 9.72
N THR A 26 5.87 -6.55 10.94
CA THR A 26 4.91 -7.47 11.57
C THR A 26 3.57 -6.78 11.72
N THR A 27 2.74 -6.87 10.68
CA THR A 27 1.35 -6.40 10.70
C THR A 27 0.45 -7.61 10.51
N SER A 28 -0.68 -7.65 11.21
CA SER A 28 -1.62 -8.77 11.07
C SER A 28 -2.23 -8.77 9.66
N ILE A 29 -2.58 -9.96 9.15
CA ILE A 29 -3.23 -10.09 7.83
C ILE A 29 -4.54 -9.28 7.79
N GLU A 30 -5.26 -9.25 8.90
CA GLU A 30 -6.55 -8.55 9.02
C GLU A 30 -6.39 -7.03 8.91
N GLU A 31 -5.33 -6.47 9.49
CA GLU A 31 -5.01 -5.05 9.34
C GLU A 31 -4.66 -4.69 7.89
N PHE A 32 -3.86 -5.54 7.20
CA PHE A 32 -3.58 -5.35 5.78
C PHE A 32 -4.84 -5.42 4.92
N LYS A 33 -5.73 -6.38 5.20
CA LYS A 33 -6.99 -6.54 4.48
C LYS A 33 -7.86 -5.28 4.60
N CYS A 34 -8.03 -4.77 5.82
CA CYS A 34 -8.80 -3.55 6.08
C CYS A 34 -8.19 -2.32 5.35
N LEU A 35 -6.86 -2.20 5.33
CA LEU A 35 -6.16 -1.14 4.59
C LEU A 35 -6.40 -1.22 3.08
N PHE A 36 -6.33 -2.42 2.50
CA PHE A 36 -6.56 -2.62 1.07
C PHE A 36 -8.03 -2.46 0.67
N GLU A 37 -8.97 -2.94 1.49
CA GLU A 37 -10.41 -2.70 1.29
C GLU A 37 -10.70 -1.21 1.27
N ARG A 38 -10.25 -0.48 2.30
CA ARG A 38 -10.43 0.96 2.37
C ARG A 38 -9.80 1.66 1.17
N PHE A 39 -8.56 1.32 0.82
CA PHE A 39 -7.89 1.98 -0.30
C PHE A 39 -8.59 1.71 -1.63
N LYS A 40 -9.11 0.50 -1.83
CA LYS A 40 -9.92 0.17 -3.00
C LYS A 40 -11.17 1.04 -3.07
N ASP A 41 -11.90 1.17 -1.97
CA ASP A 41 -13.09 2.04 -1.91
C ASP A 41 -12.71 3.49 -2.23
N GLU A 42 -11.56 3.99 -1.74
CA GLU A 42 -11.06 5.32 -2.08
C GLU A 42 -10.72 5.46 -3.58
N LEU A 43 -10.18 4.43 -4.23
CA LEU A 43 -9.92 4.42 -5.68
C LEU A 43 -11.22 4.41 -6.49
N GLU A 44 -12.23 3.68 -6.06
CA GLU A 44 -13.56 3.68 -6.67
C GLU A 44 -14.24 5.06 -6.55
N GLU A 45 -14.20 5.67 -5.37
CA GLU A 45 -14.69 7.03 -5.15
C GLU A 45 -13.94 8.06 -6.01
N LEU A 46 -12.61 7.92 -6.12
CA LEU A 46 -11.76 8.77 -6.97
C LEU A 46 -12.14 8.65 -8.45
N TYR A 47 -12.26 7.41 -8.96
CA TYR A 47 -12.64 7.16 -10.35
C TYR A 47 -14.04 7.70 -10.69
N ASN A 48 -14.97 7.62 -9.75
CA ASN A 48 -16.33 8.15 -9.90
C ASN A 48 -16.42 9.67 -9.70
N GLY A 49 -15.31 10.35 -9.41
CA GLY A 49 -15.29 11.79 -9.13
C GLY A 49 -16.00 12.20 -7.84
N GLN A 50 -16.18 11.25 -6.91
CA GLN A 50 -16.79 11.46 -5.60
C GLN A 50 -15.78 11.93 -4.55
N ARG A 51 -14.49 11.74 -4.83
CA ARG A 51 -13.37 12.17 -3.99
C ARG A 51 -12.22 12.70 -4.86
N GLU A 52 -11.44 13.62 -4.30
CA GLU A 52 -10.27 14.21 -4.98
C GLU A 52 -8.96 13.45 -4.76
N THR A 53 -8.88 12.58 -3.74
CA THR A 53 -7.64 11.87 -3.38
C THR A 53 -7.89 10.45 -2.92
N ALA A 54 -6.95 9.53 -3.18
CA ALA A 54 -6.91 8.19 -2.60
C ALA A 54 -5.49 7.91 -2.12
N ASN A 55 -5.33 7.39 -0.90
CA ASN A 55 -4.00 7.16 -0.33
C ASN A 55 -3.85 5.79 0.32
N LEU A 56 -2.67 5.21 0.16
CA LEU A 56 -2.28 3.96 0.79
C LEU A 56 -0.99 4.18 1.57
N SER A 57 -1.01 3.84 2.86
CA SER A 57 0.19 3.85 3.69
C SER A 57 0.41 2.48 4.30
N LEU A 58 1.59 1.92 4.06
CA LEU A 58 2.00 0.60 4.52
C LEU A 58 3.27 0.70 5.36
N MET A 59 3.46 -0.29 6.22
CA MET A 59 4.73 -0.52 6.95
C MET A 59 5.22 0.75 7.66
N GLU A 60 4.39 1.34 8.53
CA GLU A 60 4.73 2.57 9.28
C GLU A 60 5.15 3.75 8.36
N ARG A 61 4.49 3.90 7.21
CA ARG A 61 4.77 4.93 6.18
C ARG A 61 6.11 4.75 5.45
N GLN A 62 6.71 3.56 5.51
CA GLN A 62 7.85 3.21 4.64
C GLN A 62 7.43 3.14 3.17
N LEU A 63 6.20 2.75 2.89
CA LEU A 63 5.58 2.87 1.58
C LEU A 63 4.35 3.75 1.71
N TYR A 64 4.30 4.84 0.94
CA TYR A 64 3.14 5.71 0.84
C TYR A 64 2.85 6.01 -0.63
N ILE A 65 1.60 5.80 -1.02
CA ILE A 65 1.09 6.07 -2.36
C ILE A 65 -0.04 7.08 -2.22
N ASP A 66 0.00 8.14 -3.03
CA ASP A 66 -1.03 9.17 -3.10
C ASP A 66 -1.48 9.34 -4.55
N PHE A 67 -2.78 9.28 -4.76
CA PHE A 67 -3.42 9.62 -6.02
C PHE A 67 -4.25 10.87 -5.80
N LYS A 68 -4.07 11.88 -6.63
CA LYS A 68 -4.84 13.13 -6.59
C LYS A 68 -5.45 13.40 -7.96
N SER A 69 -6.76 13.58 -8.01
CA SER A 69 -7.44 14.02 -9.23
C SER A 69 -6.99 15.43 -9.61
N LEU A 70 -6.69 15.62 -10.89
CA LEU A 70 -6.45 16.91 -11.52
C LEU A 70 -7.62 17.25 -12.45
N GLU A 71 -7.65 18.49 -12.94
CA GLU A 71 -8.57 18.88 -14.00
C GLU A 71 -8.33 18.03 -15.27
N ASN A 72 -9.40 17.81 -16.05
CA ASN A 72 -9.38 17.07 -17.33
C ASN A 72 -9.19 15.55 -17.24
N GLY A 73 -9.46 14.93 -16.08
CA GLY A 73 -9.41 13.47 -15.94
C GLY A 73 -7.99 12.90 -15.79
N LEU A 74 -7.02 13.75 -15.46
CA LEU A 74 -5.67 13.33 -15.10
C LEU A 74 -5.58 13.02 -13.60
N ILE A 75 -4.68 12.13 -13.23
CA ILE A 75 -4.32 11.79 -11.86
C ILE A 75 -2.84 12.14 -11.66
N PHE A 76 -2.56 12.92 -10.63
CA PHE A 76 -1.21 13.10 -10.10
C PHE A 76 -0.92 11.99 -9.10
N CYS A 77 0.07 11.15 -9.40
CA CYS A 77 0.46 10.02 -8.59
C CYS A 77 1.79 10.33 -7.90
N THR A 78 1.84 10.13 -6.59
CA THR A 78 3.07 10.24 -5.81
C THR A 78 3.36 8.93 -5.10
N LEU A 79 4.55 8.39 -5.31
CA LEU A 79 5.07 7.23 -4.59
C LEU A 79 6.24 7.69 -3.72
N HIS A 80 6.10 7.49 -2.41
CA HIS A 80 7.16 7.68 -1.43
C HIS A 80 7.62 6.32 -0.92
N LEU A 81 8.91 6.08 -1.05
CA LEU A 81 9.62 4.97 -0.44
C LEU A 81 10.57 5.57 0.60
N ASN A 82 10.18 5.44 1.87
CA ASN A 82 10.98 5.88 3.00
C ASN A 82 11.67 4.66 3.60
N HIS A 83 13.00 4.71 3.70
CA HIS A 83 13.75 3.77 4.52
C HIS A 83 13.91 4.35 5.92
N PHE A 84 13.41 3.64 6.94
CA PHE A 84 13.64 3.97 8.34
C PHE A 84 14.35 2.79 9.00
N GLU A 85 15.65 2.92 9.27
CA GLU A 85 16.39 1.95 10.07
C GLU A 85 16.32 2.38 11.55
N ILE A 86 15.70 1.56 12.41
CA ILE A 86 15.71 1.77 13.86
C ILE A 86 16.59 0.69 14.49
N ARG A 87 17.83 1.06 14.81
CA ARG A 87 18.75 0.50 15.84
C ARG A 87 20.09 1.26 15.79
N ASP A 88 20.02 2.53 16.19
CA ASP A 88 21.13 3.45 16.51
C ASP A 88 21.75 4.33 15.39
N TYR A 89 21.31 4.28 14.13
CA TYR A 89 21.67 5.27 13.11
C TYR A 89 20.50 5.62 12.20
N GLU A 90 20.20 6.92 12.07
CA GLU A 90 19.11 7.44 11.23
C GLU A 90 19.63 7.70 9.81
N TYR A 91 19.22 6.88 8.84
CA TYR A 91 19.38 7.18 7.42
C TYR A 91 18.01 7.49 6.82
N GLN A 92 17.64 8.77 6.76
CA GLN A 92 16.52 9.22 5.94
C GLN A 92 16.92 9.13 4.46
N SER A 93 16.67 8.00 3.82
CA SER A 93 16.58 7.95 2.37
C SER A 93 15.10 7.94 1.99
N SER A 94 14.62 9.07 1.48
CA SER A 94 13.30 9.18 0.85
C SER A 94 13.48 9.16 -0.66
N LEU A 95 13.12 8.05 -1.30
CA LEU A 95 12.95 8.03 -2.74
C LEU A 95 11.51 8.45 -3.03
N MET A 96 11.35 9.56 -3.74
CA MET A 96 10.06 10.05 -4.19
C MET A 96 10.04 10.03 -5.72
N THR A 97 8.98 9.46 -6.29
CA THR A 97 8.68 9.60 -7.71
C THR A 97 7.27 10.12 -7.90
N GLN A 98 7.10 10.96 -8.92
CA GLN A 98 5.87 11.64 -9.25
C GLN A 98 5.60 11.50 -10.73
N TYR A 99 4.35 11.23 -11.07
CA TYR A 99 3.92 11.11 -12.46
C TYR A 99 2.47 11.55 -12.62
N GLU A 100 2.19 12.13 -13.79
CA GLU A 100 0.83 12.46 -14.22
C GLU A 100 0.40 11.41 -15.24
N CYS A 101 -0.79 10.86 -15.06
CA CYS A 101 -1.37 9.88 -15.97
C CYS A 101 -2.88 10.08 -16.11
N ASP A 102 -3.44 9.57 -17.21
CA ASP A 102 -4.89 9.58 -17.44
C ASP A 102 -5.60 8.60 -16.50
N GLN A 103 -6.76 8.97 -15.95
CA GLN A 103 -7.48 8.13 -14.98
C GLN A 103 -7.97 6.77 -15.51
N SER A 104 -7.85 6.49 -16.80
CA SER A 104 -8.22 5.21 -17.44
C SER A 104 -7.49 3.99 -16.90
N PHE A 105 -6.39 4.13 -16.16
CA PHE A 105 -5.73 2.99 -15.48
C PHE A 105 -6.45 2.58 -14.18
N LEU A 106 -7.26 3.45 -13.56
CA LEU A 106 -7.87 3.18 -12.26
C LEU A 106 -8.75 1.92 -12.24
N PRO A 107 -9.59 1.62 -13.26
CA PRO A 107 -10.39 0.39 -13.28
C PRO A 107 -9.54 -0.89 -13.25
N GLU A 108 -8.40 -0.90 -13.95
CA GLU A 108 -7.48 -2.05 -13.93
C GLU A 108 -6.83 -2.19 -12.56
N LEU A 109 -6.39 -1.07 -11.95
CA LEU A 109 -5.81 -1.08 -10.61
C LEU A 109 -6.80 -1.58 -9.54
N ILE A 110 -8.05 -1.10 -9.57
CA ILE A 110 -9.13 -1.55 -8.65
C ILE A 110 -9.32 -3.07 -8.77
N ASN A 111 -9.35 -3.60 -9.99
CA ASN A 111 -9.47 -5.03 -10.24
C ASN A 111 -8.27 -5.85 -9.73
N GLU A 112 -7.05 -5.30 -9.73
CA GLU A 112 -5.89 -5.95 -9.09
C GLU A 112 -6.05 -6.02 -7.56
N PHE A 113 -6.62 -5.00 -6.92
CA PHE A 113 -6.93 -5.04 -5.48
C PHE A 113 -8.03 -6.05 -5.17
N ASP A 114 -9.07 -6.15 -5.99
CA ASP A 114 -10.12 -7.17 -5.83
C ASP A 114 -9.55 -8.59 -5.86
N LYS A 115 -8.59 -8.88 -6.76
CA LYS A 115 -7.93 -10.20 -6.84
C LYS A 115 -7.16 -10.56 -5.57
N VAL A 116 -6.57 -9.58 -4.90
CA VAL A 116 -5.78 -9.78 -3.67
C VAL A 116 -6.68 -9.95 -2.44
N LEU A 117 -7.88 -9.37 -2.46
CA LEU A 117 -8.83 -9.39 -1.34
C LEU A 117 -9.75 -10.62 -1.31
N LEU A 118 -9.77 -11.42 -2.39
CA LEU A 118 -10.46 -12.72 -2.52
C LEU A 118 -9.74 -13.84 -1.76
#